data_AF-A0A2V2PTA7-F1
#
_entry.id   AF-A0A2V2PTA7-F1
#
_cell.length_a   1.000
_cell.length_b   1.000
_cell.length_c   1.000
_cell.angle_alpha   90.00
_cell.angle_beta   90.00
_cell.angle_gamma   90.00
#
_symmetry.space_group_name_H-M   'P 1'
#
loop_
_entity.id
_entity.type
_entity.pdbx_description
1 polymer ?
#
loop_
_entity_poly.entity_id
_entity_poly.type
_entity_poly.pdbx_seq_one_letter_code
_entity_poly.pdbx_strand_id
1 'polypeptide(L)' 'MAARGGEGAAVSGDVAVLGAGMHPWGKWGRGFVAYGRAAAHAALADAGIGWPEVGSVVGAQTVRGGYPGYVA' A
#
# COMPACT_ATOMS: atom_id res chain seq x y z
N MET A 1 36.16 28.48 14.83
CA MET A 1 36.58 27.15 14.36
C MET A 1 35.31 26.34 14.13
N ALA A 2 34.93 26.26 12.84
CA ALA A 2 33.86 25.51 12.19
C ALA A 2 32.51 25.27 12.92
N ALA A 3 31.49 26.03 12.51
CA ALA A 3 30.11 25.57 12.53
C ALA A 3 30.00 24.33 11.63
N ARG A 4 29.54 23.20 12.17
CA ARG A 4 29.09 22.08 11.34
C ARG A 4 27.72 22.44 10.80
N GLY A 5 27.69 22.91 9.55
CA GLY A 5 26.48 22.97 8.76
C GLY A 5 25.93 21.56 8.63
N GLY A 6 24.78 21.31 9.23
CA GLY A 6 23.93 20.21 8.82
C GLY A 6 23.27 20.65 7.52
N GLU A 7 23.80 20.20 6.39
CA GLU A 7 23.04 20.17 5.16
C GLU A 7 21.72 19.48 5.49
N GLY A 8 20.62 20.24 5.44
CA GLY A 8 19.31 19.63 5.40
C GLY A 8 19.34 18.69 4.21
N ALA A 9 19.24 17.39 4.47
CA ALA A 9 19.15 16.41 3.42
C ALA A 9 18.00 16.85 2.51
N ALA A 10 18.33 17.31 1.31
CA ALA A 10 17.35 17.60 0.31
C ALA A 10 16.54 16.31 0.15
N VAL A 11 15.23 16.37 0.41
CA VAL A 11 14.35 15.31 -0.06
C VAL A 11 14.49 15.37 -1.57
N SER A 12 15.24 14.43 -2.14
CA SER A 12 15.14 14.18 -3.57
C SER A 12 13.67 13.82 -3.80
N GLY A 13 13.00 14.42 -4.77
CA GLY A 13 11.61 14.12 -5.13
C GLY A 13 11.42 12.71 -5.72
N ASP A 14 12.41 11.84 -5.52
CA ASP A 14 12.44 10.48 -6.03
C ASP A 14 11.46 9.61 -5.25
N VAL A 15 10.75 8.77 -5.98
CA VAL A 15 9.79 7.82 -5.42
C VAL A 15 10.38 6.42 -5.55
N ALA A 16 10.35 5.66 -4.45
CA ALA A 16 10.82 4.27 -4.41
C ALA A 16 9.68 3.32 -4.03
N VAL A 17 9.71 2.10 -4.57
CA VAL A 17 8.86 0.99 -4.13
C VAL A 17 9.60 0.24 -3.04
N LEU A 18 9.08 0.28 -1.81
CA LEU A 18 9.71 -0.36 -0.66
C LEU A 18 9.29 -1.82 -0.48
N GLY A 19 8.07 -2.17 -0.89
CA GLY A 19 7.59 -3.54 -0.83
C GLY A 19 6.34 -3.78 -1.67
N ALA A 20 6.10 -5.04 -1.99
CA ALA A 20 4.94 -5.50 -2.75
C ALA A 20 4.28 -6.71 -2.09
N GLY A 21 2.97 -6.83 -2.23
CA GLY A 21 2.22 -7.91 -1.62
C GLY A 21 0.98 -8.27 -2.42
N MET A 22 0.65 -9.56 -2.41
CA MET A 22 -0.48 -10.11 -3.15
C MET A 22 -1.11 -11.22 -2.32
N HIS A 23 -2.44 -11.32 -2.35
CA HIS A 23 -3.14 -12.51 -1.88
C HIS A 23 -3.16 -13.54 -3.01
N PRO A 24 -3.25 -14.86 -2.76
CA PRO A 24 -3.35 -15.82 -3.85
C PRO A 24 -4.54 -15.49 -4.76
N TRP A 25 -4.46 -15.80 -6.05
CA TRP A 25 -5.53 -15.43 -6.98
C TRP A 25 -6.68 -16.45 -6.94
N GLY A 26 -7.91 -16.00 -6.74
CA GLY A 26 -9.09 -16.87 -6.76
C GLY A 26 -10.36 -16.26 -6.17
N LYS A 27 -11.51 -16.88 -6.50
CA LYS A 27 -12.83 -16.51 -5.97
C LYS A 27 -13.24 -17.50 -4.89
N TRP A 28 -12.90 -17.21 -3.64
CA TRP A 28 -13.15 -18.14 -2.52
C TRP A 28 -14.30 -17.70 -1.60
N GLY A 29 -15.19 -16.84 -2.09
CA GLY A 29 -16.38 -16.41 -1.35
C GLY A 29 -16.11 -15.54 -0.12
N ARG A 30 -14.89 -15.01 0.06
CA ARG A 30 -14.56 -14.05 1.12
C ARG A 30 -14.74 -12.62 0.62
N GLY A 31 -15.01 -11.68 1.54
CA GLY A 31 -15.08 -10.27 1.21
C GLY A 31 -13.72 -9.69 0.78
N PHE A 32 -13.73 -8.68 -0.09
CA PHE A 32 -12.53 -8.04 -0.64
C PHE A 32 -11.58 -7.47 0.43
N VAL A 33 -12.11 -7.05 1.57
CA VAL A 33 -11.30 -6.59 2.71
C VAL A 33 -10.33 -7.67 3.19
N ALA A 34 -10.73 -8.95 3.19
CA ALA A 34 -9.85 -10.04 3.60
C ALA A 34 -8.66 -10.20 2.65
N TYR A 35 -8.90 -10.05 1.34
CA TYR A 35 -7.88 -10.13 0.30
C TYR A 35 -6.94 -8.92 0.33
N GLY A 36 -7.50 -7.72 0.42
CA GLY A 36 -6.72 -6.49 0.56
C GLY A 36 -5.87 -6.48 1.82
N ARG A 37 -6.41 -6.95 2.96
CA ARG A 37 -5.65 -7.07 4.20
C ARG A 37 -4.48 -8.05 4.06
N ALA A 38 -4.68 -9.22 3.47
CA ALA A 38 -3.61 -10.19 3.27
C ALA A 38 -2.49 -9.60 2.38
N ALA A 39 -2.86 -8.94 1.27
CA ALA A 39 -1.89 -8.29 0.38
C ALA A 39 -1.13 -7.14 1.07
N ALA A 40 -1.84 -6.28 1.81
CA ALA A 40 -1.23 -5.15 2.51
C ALA A 40 -0.25 -5.60 3.61
N HIS A 41 -0.60 -6.64 4.37
CA HIS A 41 0.31 -7.20 5.39
C HIS A 41 1.58 -7.78 4.77
N ALA A 42 1.47 -8.47 3.62
CA ALA A 42 2.63 -8.96 2.88
C ALA A 42 3.52 -7.81 2.37
N ALA A 43 2.92 -6.75 1.82
CA ALA A 43 3.68 -5.59 1.34
C ALA A 43 4.41 -4.84 2.46
N LEU A 44 3.79 -4.68 3.63
CA LEU A 44 4.44 -4.06 4.79
C LEU A 44 5.61 -4.91 5.33
N ALA A 45 5.45 -6.24 5.34
CA ALA A 45 6.52 -7.15 5.74
C ALA A 45 7.71 -7.11 4.77
N ASP A 46 7.44 -7.09 3.46
CA ASP A 46 8.47 -6.95 2.42
C ASP A 46 9.20 -5.60 2.52
N ALA A 47 8.46 -4.52 2.83
CA ALA A 47 9.00 -3.19 3.04
C ALA A 47 9.76 -3.01 4.37
N GLY A 48 9.61 -3.93 5.33
CA GLY A 48 10.24 -3.84 6.64
C GLY A 48 9.70 -2.69 7.52
N ILE A 49 8.49 -2.21 7.28
CA ILE A 49 7.87 -1.10 8.03
C ILE A 49 6.57 -1.54 8.73
N GLY A 50 6.22 -0.81 9.79
CA GLY A 50 4.95 -0.97 10.51
C GLY A 50 3.83 -0.07 9.99
N TRP A 51 2.58 -0.47 10.24
CA TRP A 51 1.39 0.34 9.90
C TRP A 51 1.43 1.80 10.38
N PRO A 52 1.92 2.15 11.59
CA PRO A 52 1.98 3.54 12.02
C PRO A 52 2.87 4.45 11.16
N GLU A 53 3.76 3.90 10.34
CA GLU A 53 4.64 4.64 9.44
C GLU A 53 3.94 5.02 8.12
N VAL A 54 2.77 4.47 7.84
CA VAL A 54 1.98 4.75 6.63
C VAL A 54 1.16 6.03 6.82
N GLY A 55 1.54 7.11 6.14
CA GLY A 55 0.84 8.40 6.23
C GLY A 55 -0.41 8.53 5.36
N SER A 56 -0.56 7.70 4.33
CA SER A 56 -1.73 7.71 3.44
C SER A 56 -1.98 6.35 2.81
N VAL A 57 -3.23 6.09 2.44
CA VAL A 57 -3.64 4.87 1.73
C VAL A 57 -4.52 5.26 0.56
N VAL A 58 -4.21 4.69 -0.60
CA VAL A 58 -5.01 4.82 -1.82
C VAL A 58 -5.46 3.43 -2.24
N GLY A 59 -6.77 3.23 -2.33
CA GLY A 59 -7.37 1.98 -2.78
C GLY A 59 -8.11 2.17 -4.11
N ALA A 60 -8.01 1.17 -4.99
CA ALA A 60 -8.76 1.13 -6.24
C ALA A 60 -9.50 -0.20 -6.35
N GLN A 61 -10.72 -0.14 -6.88
CA GLN A 61 -11.53 -1.30 -7.19
C GLN A 61 -12.29 -1.02 -8.48
N THR A 62 -12.33 -2.01 -9.37
CA THR A 62 -13.23 -1.98 -10.52
C THR A 62 -14.51 -2.71 -10.15
N VAL A 63 -15.64 -2.05 -10.34
CA VAL A 63 -16.96 -2.65 -10.16
C VAL A 63 -17.67 -2.63 -11.52
N ARG A 64 -18.29 -3.75 -11.89
CA ARG A 64 -19.15 -3.77 -13.07
C ARG A 64 -20.57 -3.32 -12.68
N GLY A 65 -21.03 -2.24 -13.30
CA GLY A 65 -22.42 -1.77 -13.21
C GLY A 65 -23.32 -2.31 -14.34
N GLY A 66 -24.61 -1.91 -14.33
CA GLY A 66 -25.58 -2.21 -15.41
C GLY A 66 -26.71 -3.18 -15.05
N TYR A 67 -26.72 -3.71 -13.83
CA TYR A 67 -27.81 -4.51 -13.26
C TYR A 67 -28.21 -3.93 -11.89
N PRO A 68 -29.39 -4.24 -11.34
CA PRO A 68 -29.74 -3.84 -9.97
C PRO A 68 -28.70 -4.38 -8.97
N GLY A 69 -27.81 -3.50 -8.50
CA GLY A 69 -26.74 -3.82 -7.54
C GLY A 69 -25.32 -3.51 -8.03
N TYR A 70 -24.35 -3.69 -7.14
CA TYR A 70 -22.92 -3.58 -7.40
C TYR A 70 -22.31 -4.98 -7.44
N VAL A 71 -21.75 -5.39 -8.59
CA VAL A 71 -20.97 -6.63 -8.69
C VAL A 71 -19.50 -6.26 -8.76
N ALA A 72 -18.88 -6.39 -7.61
CA ALA A 72 -17.47 -6.18 -7.34
C ALA A 72 -16.70 -7.51 -7.47
#